data_AF-A0A1W6ZLA0-F1
#
_entry.id   AF-A0A1W6ZLA0-F1
#
_cell.length_a   1.000
_cell.length_b   1.000
_cell.length_c   1.000
_cell.angle_alpha   90.00
_cell.angle_beta   90.00
_cell.angle_gamma   90.00
#
_symmetry.space_group_name_H-M   'P 1'
#
loop_
_entity.id
_entity.type
_entity.pdbx_description
1 polymer ?
#
loop_
_entity_poly.entity_id
_entity_poly.type
_entity_poly.pdbx_seq_one_letter_code
_entity_poly.pdbx_strand_id
1 'polypeptide(L)'
;MFDIAHRVVSTLRSWVRDRRYRVGYRLAQWRRAWRYAIDSLSPDDAQRMMLDCRGPAGWHPLLVLTVEDTLEQAREELTEHPELPRLLADGCARVADKWESYNDELWEARRWAINLAREYAADEGITLTALDDEREPAS
;
A
#
# COMPACT_ATOMS: atom_id res chain seq x y z
N MET A 1 -17.10 45.79 -22.73
CA MET A 1 -15.62 45.81 -22.62
C MET A 1 -15.11 45.13 -21.33
N PHE A 2 -15.78 45.30 -20.17
CA PHE A 2 -15.44 44.61 -18.90
C PHE A 2 -15.54 43.07 -18.93
N ASP A 3 -16.47 42.51 -19.72
CA ASP A 3 -16.72 41.06 -19.80
C ASP A 3 -15.57 40.29 -20.49
N ILE A 4 -14.90 40.92 -21.46
CA ILE A 4 -13.75 40.34 -22.17
C ILE A 4 -12.54 40.28 -21.23
N ALA A 5 -12.30 41.33 -20.44
CA ALA A 5 -11.21 41.35 -19.46
C ALA A 5 -11.40 40.27 -18.37
N HIS A 6 -12.64 40.04 -17.93
CA HIS A 6 -12.94 38.98 -16.95
C HIS A 6 -12.70 37.57 -17.50
N ARG A 7 -13.06 37.31 -18.77
CA ARG A 7 -12.77 36.03 -19.44
C ARG A 7 -11.27 35.81 -19.65
N VAL A 8 -10.52 36.82 -20.07
CA VAL A 8 -9.07 36.70 -20.26
C VAL A 8 -8.35 36.42 -18.94
N VAL A 9 -8.74 37.09 -17.85
CA VAL A 9 -8.16 36.86 -16.51
C VAL A 9 -8.50 35.45 -15.99
N SER A 10 -9.72 34.96 -16.21
CA SER A 10 -10.10 33.61 -15.78
C SER A 10 -9.38 32.52 -16.59
N THR A 11 -9.21 32.71 -17.90
CA THR A 11 -8.45 31.80 -18.76
C THR A 11 -6.97 31.77 -18.37
N LEU A 12 -6.34 32.93 -18.13
CA LEU A 12 -4.94 33.00 -17.67
C LEU A 12 -4.76 32.34 -16.30
N ARG A 13 -5.68 32.56 -15.36
CA ARG A 13 -5.65 31.86 -14.05
C ARG A 13 -5.78 30.35 -14.21
N SER A 14 -6.67 29.89 -15.08
CA SER A 14 -6.83 28.46 -15.35
C SER A 14 -5.57 27.85 -15.97
N TRP A 15 -4.92 28.58 -16.87
CA TRP A 15 -3.67 28.17 -17.52
C TRP A 15 -2.50 28.14 -16.54
N VAL A 16 -2.35 29.16 -15.69
CA VAL A 16 -1.30 29.18 -14.64
C VAL A 16 -1.52 28.04 -13.66
N ARG A 17 -2.77 27.77 -13.27
CA ARG A 17 -3.11 26.66 -12.37
C ARG A 17 -2.77 25.31 -13.00
N ASP A 18 -3.16 25.09 -14.26
CA ASP A 18 -2.82 23.87 -15.01
C ASP A 18 -1.30 23.72 -15.16
N ARG A 19 -0.59 24.80 -15.50
CA ARG A 19 0.87 24.78 -15.63
C ARG A 19 1.56 24.46 -14.32
N ARG A 20 1.12 25.08 -13.22
CA ARG A 20 1.64 24.81 -11.87
C ARG A 20 1.39 23.36 -11.47
N TYR A 21 0.20 22.84 -11.75
CA TYR A 21 -0.13 21.44 -11.51
C TYR A 21 0.79 20.50 -12.29
N ARG A 22 0.95 20.72 -13.61
CA ARG A 22 1.82 19.90 -14.47
C ARG A 22 3.28 19.95 -14.04
N VAL A 23 3.79 21.14 -13.69
CA VAL A 23 5.17 21.30 -13.21
C VAL A 23 5.34 20.59 -11.86
N GLY A 24 4.40 20.77 -10.93
CA GLY A 24 4.41 20.09 -9.64
C GLY A 24 4.36 18.57 -9.79
N TYR A 25 3.51 18.06 -10.68
CA TYR A 25 3.42 16.63 -11.00
C TYR A 25 4.74 16.08 -11.55
N ARG A 26 5.36 16.77 -12.53
CA ARG A 26 6.66 16.37 -13.08
C ARG A 26 7.76 16.39 -12.02
N LEU A 27 7.85 17.45 -11.22
CA LEU A 27 8.83 17.53 -10.13
C LEU A 27 8.66 16.39 -9.13
N ALA A 28 7.42 16.04 -8.77
CA ALA A 28 7.14 14.91 -7.90
C ALA A 28 7.58 13.58 -8.53
N GLN A 29 7.36 13.40 -9.84
CA GLN A 29 7.80 12.22 -10.58
C GLN A 29 9.33 12.09 -10.60
N TRP A 30 10.05 13.17 -10.86
CA TRP A 30 11.52 13.20 -10.80
C TRP A 30 12.05 12.87 -9.40
N ARG A 31 11.42 13.42 -8.36
CA ARG A 31 11.78 13.12 -6.96
C ARG A 31 11.59 11.64 -6.63
N ARG A 32 10.49 11.03 -7.08
CA ARG A 32 10.25 9.58 -6.88
C ARG A 32 11.28 8.74 -7.65
N ALA A 33 11.56 9.08 -8.91
CA ALA A 33 12.58 8.40 -9.70
C ALA A 33 13.97 8.49 -9.05
N TRP A 34 14.33 9.64 -8.48
CA TRP A 34 15.57 9.79 -7.72
C TRP A 34 15.59 8.89 -6.49
N ARG A 35 14.52 8.88 -5.69
CA ARG A 35 14.41 8.01 -4.50
C ARG A 35 14.48 6.54 -4.86
N TYR A 36 13.90 6.13 -5.98
CA TYR A 36 14.07 4.78 -6.52
C TYR A 36 15.53 4.49 -6.85
N ALA A 37 16.21 5.42 -7.52
CA ALA A 37 17.61 5.23 -7.91
C ALA A 37 18.59 5.11 -6.72
N ILE A 38 18.26 5.71 -5.57
CA ILE A 38 19.08 5.62 -4.35
C ILE A 38 18.54 4.61 -3.32
N ASP A 39 17.62 3.73 -3.74
CA ASP A 39 16.99 2.70 -2.90
C ASP A 39 16.34 3.25 -1.61
N SER A 40 15.72 4.43 -1.72
CA SER A 40 15.12 5.16 -0.59
C SER A 40 13.63 5.43 -0.82
N LEU A 41 12.92 4.54 -1.50
CA LEU A 41 11.47 4.69 -1.70
C LEU A 41 10.73 4.51 -0.38
N SER A 42 9.85 5.46 -0.05
CA SER A 42 8.83 5.22 0.95
C SER A 42 7.70 4.34 0.38
N PRO A 43 6.91 3.68 1.23
CA PRO A 43 5.72 2.94 0.79
C PRO A 43 4.79 3.77 -0.11
N ASP A 44 4.52 5.03 0.27
CA ASP A 44 3.70 5.94 -0.52
C ASP A 44 4.29 6.23 -1.91
N ASP A 45 5.61 6.41 -2.01
CA ASP A 45 6.26 6.66 -3.29
C ASP A 45 6.19 5.41 -4.18
N ALA A 46 6.42 4.22 -3.60
CA ALA A 46 6.33 2.95 -4.29
C ALA A 46 4.91 2.68 -4.82
N GLN A 47 3.90 2.81 -3.97
CA GLN A 47 2.49 2.70 -4.37
C GLN A 47 2.15 3.70 -5.48
N ARG A 48 2.58 4.95 -5.35
CA ARG A 48 2.32 5.96 -6.38
C ARG A 48 2.99 5.63 -7.70
N MET A 49 4.21 5.12 -7.68
CA MET A 49 4.91 4.65 -8.87
C MET A 49 4.16 3.49 -9.54
N MET A 50 3.69 2.49 -8.77
CA MET A 50 2.88 1.41 -9.32
C MET A 50 1.62 1.94 -10.02
N LEU A 51 0.94 2.94 -9.43
CA LEU A 51 -0.24 3.56 -10.02
C LEU A 51 0.06 4.35 -11.30
N ASP A 52 1.19 5.07 -11.34
CA ASP A 52 1.66 5.81 -12.52
C ASP A 52 2.02 4.83 -13.67
N CYS A 53 2.50 3.62 -13.35
CA CYS A 53 2.86 2.58 -14.33
C CYS A 53 1.67 1.82 -14.93
N ARG A 54 0.47 1.87 -14.34
CA ARG A 54 -0.71 1.10 -14.79
C ARG A 54 -1.02 1.26 -16.28
N GLY A 55 -1.06 2.50 -16.77
CA GLY A 55 -1.35 2.80 -18.18
C GLY A 55 -0.28 2.24 -19.12
N PRO A 56 1.00 2.64 -18.97
CA PRO A 56 2.09 2.11 -19.79
C PRO A 56 2.26 0.59 -19.73
N ALA A 57 2.04 -0.02 -18.57
CA ALA A 57 2.11 -1.48 -18.40
C ALA A 57 0.86 -2.21 -18.94
N GLY A 58 -0.23 -1.49 -19.20
CA GLY A 58 -1.53 -2.09 -19.51
C GLY A 58 -2.13 -2.90 -18.34
N TRP A 59 -1.63 -2.71 -17.13
CA TRP A 59 -2.03 -3.46 -15.93
C TRP A 59 -2.97 -2.61 -15.08
N HIS A 60 -4.17 -3.12 -14.84
CA HIS A 60 -5.20 -2.47 -14.04
C HIS A 60 -5.64 -3.41 -12.91
N PRO A 61 -4.81 -3.59 -11.87
CA PRO A 61 -5.14 -4.50 -10.79
C PRO A 61 -6.45 -4.05 -10.12
N LEU A 62 -7.42 -4.96 -10.06
CA LEU A 62 -8.69 -4.76 -9.35
C LEU A 62 -8.57 -5.16 -7.88
N LEU A 63 -7.75 -6.17 -7.61
CA LEU A 63 -7.49 -6.72 -6.28
C LEU A 63 -5.97 -6.69 -6.04
N VAL A 64 -5.55 -6.23 -4.87
CA VAL A 64 -4.14 -6.15 -4.47
C VAL A 64 -4.02 -6.65 -3.04
N LEU A 65 -3.16 -7.65 -2.83
CA LEU A 65 -2.78 -8.07 -1.48
C LEU A 65 -1.85 -7.01 -0.89
N THR A 66 -2.29 -6.35 0.18
CA THR A 66 -1.49 -5.33 0.87
C THR A 66 -1.18 -5.77 2.30
N VAL A 67 -0.02 -5.36 2.81
CA VAL A 67 0.36 -5.62 4.20
C VAL A 67 -0.60 -4.91 5.17
N GLU A 68 -1.07 -3.71 4.83
CA GLU A 68 -1.98 -2.94 5.67
C GLU A 68 -3.34 -3.64 5.84
N ASP A 69 -3.98 -4.06 4.75
CA ASP A 69 -5.27 -4.77 4.86
C ASP A 69 -5.09 -6.13 5.56
N THR A 70 -3.93 -6.77 5.36
CA THR A 70 -3.60 -8.03 6.05
C THR A 70 -3.41 -7.79 7.54
N LEU A 71 -2.81 -6.66 7.93
CA LEU A 71 -2.65 -6.26 9.33
C LEU A 71 -4.00 -5.92 9.97
N GLU A 72 -4.88 -5.22 9.24
CA GLU A 72 -6.25 -4.95 9.69
C GLU A 72 -7.01 -6.26 9.96
N GLN A 73 -6.92 -7.23 9.04
CA GLN A 73 -7.51 -8.56 9.25
C GLN A 73 -6.83 -9.33 10.38
N ALA A 74 -5.50 -9.24 10.53
CA ALA A 74 -4.77 -9.91 11.61
C ALA A 74 -5.18 -9.41 13.00
N ARG A 75 -5.51 -8.13 13.14
CA ARG A 75 -6.00 -7.52 14.39
C ARG A 75 -7.33 -8.09 14.86
N GLU A 76 -8.08 -8.79 14.00
CA GLU A 76 -9.30 -9.51 14.42
C GLU A 76 -8.97 -10.75 15.25
N GLU A 77 -7.76 -11.33 15.10
CA GLU A 77 -7.38 -12.60 15.71
C GLU A 77 -6.15 -12.50 16.64
N LEU A 78 -5.31 -11.49 16.49
CA LEU A 78 -4.01 -11.37 17.14
C LEU A 78 -3.88 -10.05 17.91
N THR A 79 -3.23 -10.12 19.08
CA THR A 79 -2.80 -8.93 19.82
C THR A 79 -1.73 -8.17 19.04
N GLU A 80 -1.69 -6.84 19.20
CA GLU A 80 -0.66 -6.02 18.57
C GLU A 80 0.75 -6.43 19.02
N HIS A 81 1.63 -6.66 18.04
CA HIS A 81 3.04 -7.00 18.27
C HIS A 81 3.94 -6.19 17.31
N PRO A 82 5.07 -5.64 17.78
CA PRO A 82 5.92 -4.77 16.95
C PRO A 82 6.50 -5.47 15.71
N GLU A 83 6.75 -6.77 15.77
CA GLU A 83 7.25 -7.57 14.64
C GLU A 83 6.15 -8.00 13.65
N LEU A 84 4.87 -7.87 14.02
CA LEU A 84 3.76 -8.37 13.20
C LEU A 84 3.74 -7.76 11.78
N PRO A 85 3.99 -6.46 11.57
CA PRO A 85 4.03 -5.89 10.22
C PRO A 85 5.14 -6.48 9.35
N ARG A 86 6.32 -6.80 9.93
CA ARG A 86 7.42 -7.43 9.18
C ARG A 86 7.06 -8.86 8.79
N LEU A 87 6.58 -9.65 9.74
CA LEU A 87 6.19 -11.05 9.52
C LEU A 87 5.06 -11.16 8.48
N LEU A 88 4.09 -10.25 8.52
CA LEU A 88 3.03 -10.18 7.50
C LEU A 88 3.56 -9.73 6.14
N ALA A 89 4.55 -8.83 6.09
CA ALA A 89 5.20 -8.47 4.83
C ALA A 89 5.89 -9.67 4.18
N ASP A 90 6.59 -10.49 4.97
CA ASP A 90 7.22 -11.73 4.51
C ASP A 90 6.17 -12.75 4.05
N GLY A 91 5.08 -12.90 4.80
CA GLY A 91 3.92 -13.73 4.43
C GLY A 91 3.28 -13.29 3.12
N CYS A 92 2.97 -11.99 2.98
CA CYS A 92 2.40 -11.43 1.75
C CYS A 92 3.30 -11.62 0.53
N ALA A 93 4.62 -11.42 0.69
CA ALA A 93 5.58 -11.67 -0.39
C ALA A 93 5.56 -13.14 -0.83
N ARG A 94 5.47 -14.06 0.13
CA ARG A 94 5.40 -15.50 -0.14
C ARG A 94 4.10 -15.92 -0.83
N VAL A 95 2.97 -15.37 -0.39
CA VAL A 95 1.66 -15.62 -1.02
C VAL A 95 1.65 -15.09 -2.44
N ALA A 96 2.09 -13.85 -2.65
CA ALA A 96 2.11 -13.22 -3.98
C ALA A 96 2.98 -13.96 -5.01
N ASP A 97 4.08 -14.59 -4.57
CA ASP A 97 4.95 -15.41 -5.42
C ASP A 97 4.29 -16.72 -5.87
N LYS A 98 3.39 -17.29 -5.07
CA LYS A 98 2.79 -18.60 -5.31
C LYS A 98 1.35 -18.58 -5.83
N TRP A 99 0.64 -17.49 -5.63
CA TRP A 99 -0.80 -17.47 -5.76
C TRP A 99 -1.23 -16.83 -7.08
N GLU A 100 -1.67 -17.66 -8.02
CA GLU A 100 -2.29 -17.23 -9.28
C GLU A 100 -3.82 -17.20 -9.11
N SER A 101 -4.37 -16.04 -8.69
CA SER A 101 -5.79 -15.90 -8.32
C SER A 101 -6.72 -15.47 -9.43
N TYR A 102 -7.95 -15.99 -9.42
CA TYR A 102 -9.13 -15.45 -10.14
C TYR A 102 -10.34 -15.39 -9.17
N ASN A 103 -10.66 -14.19 -8.64
CA ASN A 103 -11.88 -13.78 -7.89
C ASN A 103 -11.69 -13.50 -6.36
N ASP A 104 -12.69 -13.76 -5.48
CA ASP A 104 -12.82 -13.39 -4.03
C ASP A 104 -11.69 -13.87 -3.07
N GLU A 105 -10.54 -14.18 -3.64
CA GLU A 105 -9.41 -14.85 -3.02
C GLU A 105 -8.55 -13.94 -2.13
N LEU A 106 -8.80 -12.62 -2.08
CA LEU A 106 -8.00 -11.73 -1.23
C LEU A 106 -8.14 -12.06 0.26
N TRP A 107 -9.34 -12.40 0.72
CA TRP A 107 -9.53 -12.74 2.14
C TRP A 107 -8.77 -14.02 2.52
N GLU A 108 -8.79 -15.02 1.64
CA GLU A 108 -8.05 -16.27 1.81
C GLU A 108 -6.53 -16.07 1.67
N ALA A 109 -6.10 -15.23 0.71
CA ALA A 109 -4.70 -14.87 0.55
C ALA A 109 -4.15 -14.16 1.79
N ARG A 110 -4.93 -13.24 2.39
CA ARG A 110 -4.58 -12.58 3.66
C ARG A 110 -4.53 -13.59 4.80
N ARG A 111 -5.53 -14.47 4.92
CA ARG A 111 -5.53 -15.52 5.95
C ARG A 111 -4.32 -16.45 5.83
N TRP A 112 -3.93 -16.80 4.61
CA TRP A 112 -2.71 -17.57 4.37
C TRP A 112 -1.46 -16.78 4.80
N ALA A 113 -1.36 -15.49 4.44
CA ALA A 113 -0.26 -14.64 4.88
C ALA A 113 -0.18 -14.53 6.42
N ILE A 114 -1.31 -14.44 7.11
CA ILE A 114 -1.39 -14.44 8.59
C ILE A 114 -0.88 -15.76 9.17
N ASN A 115 -1.27 -16.90 8.59
CA ASN A 115 -0.78 -18.20 9.03
C ASN A 115 0.74 -18.34 8.80
N LEU A 116 1.26 -17.89 7.66
CA LEU A 116 2.71 -17.85 7.42
C LEU A 116 3.43 -16.96 8.44
N ALA A 117 2.86 -15.81 8.80
CA ALA A 117 3.43 -14.95 9.83
C ALA A 117 3.51 -15.65 11.20
N ARG A 118 2.54 -16.49 11.56
CA ARG A 118 2.58 -17.32 12.77
C ARG A 118 3.69 -18.38 12.70
N GLU A 119 3.83 -19.05 11.55
CA GLU A 119 4.89 -20.03 11.31
C GLU A 119 6.27 -19.38 11.43
N TYR A 120 6.48 -18.24 10.77
CA TYR A 120 7.73 -17.48 10.85
C TYR A 120 8.02 -16.96 12.25
N ALA A 121 6.99 -16.49 12.98
CA ALA A 121 7.15 -16.09 14.37
C ALA A 121 7.64 -17.27 15.22
N ALA A 122 7.04 -18.46 15.07
CA ALA A 122 7.45 -19.66 15.80
C ALA A 122 8.89 -20.08 15.47
N ASP A 123 9.27 -20.04 14.19
CA ASP A 123 10.64 -20.35 13.74
C ASP A 123 11.67 -19.36 14.30
N GLU A 124 11.29 -18.09 14.46
CA GLU A 124 12.12 -17.03 15.05
C GLU A 124 12.05 -16.96 16.59
N GLY A 125 11.23 -17.79 17.24
CA GLY A 125 11.02 -17.79 18.69
C GLY A 125 10.23 -16.58 19.21
N ILE A 126 9.43 -15.95 18.35
CA ILE A 126 8.52 -14.84 18.68
C ILE A 126 7.14 -15.42 19.02
N THR A 127 6.60 -15.05 20.18
CA THR A 127 5.24 -15.46 20.59
C THR A 127 4.23 -14.40 20.15
N LEU A 128 3.37 -14.75 19.20
CA LEU A 128 2.18 -13.96 18.86
C LEU A 128 0.99 -14.48 19.68
N THR A 129 0.40 -13.63 20.51
CA THR A 129 -0.73 -13.99 21.37
C THR A 129 -2.04 -13.87 20.61
N ALA A 130 -2.92 -14.87 20.73
CA ALA A 130 -4.28 -14.76 20.22
C ALA A 130 -5.08 -13.78 21.06
N LEU A 131 -5.97 -13.01 20.43
CA LEU A 131 -6.75 -11.97 21.11
C LEU A 131 -7.66 -12.53 22.23
N ASP A 132 -8.07 -13.79 22.09
CA ASP A 132 -8.90 -14.50 23.07
C ASP A 132 -8.10 -14.94 24.31
N ASP A 133 -6.79 -15.19 24.18
CA ASP A 133 -5.93 -15.60 25.29
C ASP A 133 -5.67 -14.45 26.29
N GLU A 134 -5.76 -13.19 25.83
CA GLU A 134 -5.71 -12.01 26.71
C GLU A 134 -7.04 -11.72 27.43
N ARG A 135 -8.15 -12.29 26.95
CA ARG A 135 -9.51 -12.07 27.51
C ARG A 135 -9.85 -13.00 28.67
N GLU A 136 -9.06 -14.04 28.94
CA GLU A 136 -9.17 -14.81 30.17
C GLU A 136 -8.32 -14.17 31.28
N PRO A 137 -8.88 -13.36 32.20
CA PRO A 137 -8.18 -13.07 33.44
C PRO A 137 -8.07 -14.37 34.24
N ALA A 138 -6.85 -14.67 34.70
CA ALA A 138 -6.55 -15.75 35.63
C ALA A 138 -7.64 -15.85 36.73
N SER A 139 -8.36 -16.98 36.74
CA SER A 139 -9.25 -17.37 37.84
C SER A 139 -8.45 -17.96 39.00
#